data_AF-A0A292YNU4-F1
#
_entry.id   AF-A0A292YNU4-F1
#
_cell.length_a   1.000
_cell.length_b   1.000
_cell.length_c   1.000
_cell.angle_alpha   90.00
_cell.angle_beta   90.00
_cell.angle_gamma   90.00
#
_symmetry.space_group_name_H-M   'P 1'
#
loop_
_entity.id
_entity.type
_entity.pdbx_description
1 polymer ?
#
loop_
_entity_poly.entity_id
_entity_poly.type
_entity_poly.pdbx_seq_one_letter_code
_entity_poly.pdbx_strand_id
1 'polypeptide(L)'
;MKAPDDYYERWTIGTLIRFLRYLTAFISVFLPALYIALTSFHPGMIPSKLALSIAANREGVPFPAAITFRILRFGFMFVAAFFGLYGIIMAYIFLNIHMCRLKSFGVVYTTPFGPYKLRDWKDLVVRLPISVLRKRPATIPTDDTDRMG
;
A
#
# COMPACT_ATOMS: atom_id res chain seq x y z
N MET A 1 -25.97 -7.14 -10.97
CA MET A 1 -26.42 -7.91 -9.78
C MET A 1 -25.71 -7.36 -8.57
N LYS A 2 -26.43 -6.71 -7.63
CA LYS A 2 -25.87 -6.27 -6.34
C LYS A 2 -25.68 -7.52 -5.47
N ALA A 3 -24.47 -7.76 -4.97
CA ALA A 3 -24.19 -8.91 -4.11
C ALA A 3 -24.94 -8.75 -2.76
N PRO A 4 -25.67 -9.76 -2.28
CA PRO A 4 -26.42 -9.70 -1.02
C PRO A 4 -25.56 -9.45 0.22
N ASP A 5 -24.26 -9.75 0.16
CA ASP A 5 -23.34 -9.68 1.30
C ASP A 5 -23.04 -8.23 1.77
N ASP A 6 -23.21 -7.24 0.88
CA ASP A 6 -22.95 -5.82 1.18
C ASP A 6 -23.99 -5.19 2.12
N TYR A 7 -25.14 -5.85 2.33
CA TYR A 7 -26.21 -5.40 3.22
C TYR A 7 -26.13 -5.95 4.65
N TYR A 8 -25.29 -6.95 4.91
CA TYR A 8 -25.23 -7.63 6.21
C TYR A 8 -24.10 -7.15 7.14
N GLU A 9 -23.13 -6.41 6.62
CA GLU A 9 -22.03 -5.86 7.43
C GLU A 9 -22.50 -4.60 8.16
N ARG A 10 -22.84 -4.75 9.44
CA ARG A 10 -23.07 -3.61 10.34
C ARG A 10 -21.86 -2.69 10.25
N TRP A 11 -22.07 -1.39 10.10
CA TRP A 11 -21.01 -0.39 9.99
C TRP A 11 -19.92 -0.53 11.06
N THR A 12 -20.31 -1.00 12.26
CA THR A 12 -19.43 -1.34 13.39
C THR A 12 -18.41 -2.45 13.07
N ILE A 13 -18.84 -3.52 12.38
CA ILE A 13 -17.97 -4.65 11.99
C ILE A 13 -16.97 -4.18 10.93
N GLY A 14 -17.41 -3.38 9.96
CA GLY A 14 -16.55 -2.81 8.92
C GLY A 14 -15.42 -1.91 9.48
N THR A 15 -15.72 -1.07 10.48
CA THR A 15 -14.70 -0.28 11.19
C THR A 15 -13.77 -1.15 12.03
N LEU A 16 -14.29 -2.20 12.68
CA LEU A 16 -13.50 -3.13 13.48
C LEU A 16 -12.47 -3.89 12.63
N ILE A 17 -12.87 -4.39 11.45
CA ILE A 17 -11.97 -5.11 10.53
C ILE A 17 -10.84 -4.20 10.03
N ARG A 18 -11.11 -2.90 9.77
CA ARG A 18 -10.05 -1.95 9.39
C ARG A 18 -9.08 -1.68 10.54
N PHE A 19 -9.58 -1.51 11.75
CA PHE A 19 -8.73 -1.35 12.93
C PHE A 19 -7.82 -2.58 13.11
N LEU A 20 -8.40 -3.78 12.98
CA LEU A 20 -7.63 -5.03 12.99
C LEU A 20 -6.60 -5.06 11.86
N ARG A 21 -6.93 -4.58 10.65
CA ARG A 21 -6.00 -4.51 9.52
C ARG A 21 -4.85 -3.53 9.77
N TYR A 22 -5.08 -2.40 10.43
CA TYR A 22 -4.01 -1.49 10.84
C TYR A 22 -3.09 -2.12 11.89
N LEU A 23 -3.67 -2.84 12.85
CA LEU A 23 -2.91 -3.55 13.87
C LEU A 23 -2.08 -4.71 13.28
N THR A 24 -2.66 -5.49 12.36
CA THR A 24 -1.91 -6.56 11.68
C THR A 24 -0.86 -5.99 10.73
N ALA A 25 -1.10 -4.87 10.06
CA ALA A 25 -0.09 -4.18 9.25
C ALA A 25 1.08 -3.69 10.12
N PHE A 26 0.80 -3.13 11.30
CA PHE A 26 1.82 -2.72 12.26
C PHE A 26 2.68 -3.92 12.70
N ILE A 27 2.03 -5.00 13.17
CA ILE A 27 2.75 -6.23 13.54
C ILE A 27 3.54 -6.77 12.34
N SER A 28 2.96 -6.82 11.14
CA SER A 28 3.64 -7.35 9.95
C SER A 28 4.89 -6.59 9.56
N VAL A 29 4.96 -5.28 9.79
CA VAL A 29 6.14 -4.45 9.48
C VAL A 29 7.18 -4.53 10.62
N PHE A 30 6.72 -4.54 11.87
CA PHE A 30 7.60 -4.51 13.04
C PHE A 30 8.14 -5.89 13.43
N LEU A 31 7.37 -6.96 13.27
CA LEU A 31 7.75 -8.31 13.70
C LEU A 31 9.00 -8.83 12.97
N PRO A 32 9.16 -8.67 11.64
CA PRO A 32 10.40 -9.06 10.96
C PRO A 32 11.60 -8.22 11.42
N ALA A 33 11.41 -6.92 11.63
CA ALA A 33 12.46 -6.02 12.10
C ALA A 33 12.90 -6.36 13.53
N LEU A 34 11.93 -6.63 14.43
CA LEU A 34 12.17 -7.05 15.80
C LEU A 34 12.87 -8.41 15.85
N TYR A 35 12.45 -9.36 15.01
CA TYR A 35 13.09 -10.66 14.88
C TYR A 35 14.57 -10.52 14.49
N ILE A 36 14.89 -9.73 13.45
CA ILE A 36 16.27 -9.48 13.02
C ILE A 36 17.08 -8.77 14.13
N ALA A 37 16.48 -7.81 14.83
CA ALA A 37 17.15 -7.12 15.94
C ALA A 37 17.51 -8.10 17.07
N LEU A 38 16.58 -8.94 17.51
CA LEU A 38 16.81 -9.91 18.58
C LEU A 38 17.84 -10.98 18.21
N THR A 39 17.80 -11.48 16.97
CA THR A 39 18.77 -12.48 16.49
C THR A 39 20.16 -11.85 16.29
N SER A 40 20.25 -10.55 16.01
CA SER A 40 21.53 -9.83 15.95
C SER A 40 22.20 -9.70 17.32
N PHE A 41 21.44 -9.65 18.42
CA PHE A 41 21.99 -9.61 19.77
C PHE A 41 22.24 -11.00 20.37
N HIS A 42 21.50 -12.04 19.92
CA HIS A 42 21.67 -13.43 20.36
C HIS A 42 21.67 -14.41 19.17
N PRO A 43 22.83 -14.58 18.49
CA PRO A 43 22.92 -15.32 17.22
C PRO A 43 22.50 -16.79 17.25
N GLY A 44 22.48 -17.42 18.44
CA GLY A 44 22.10 -18.83 18.62
C GLY A 44 20.60 -19.11 18.57
N MET A 45 19.75 -18.09 18.47
CA MET A 45 18.29 -18.25 18.57
C MET A 45 17.59 -18.51 17.22
N ILE A 46 18.30 -18.60 16.09
CA ILE A 46 17.68 -18.77 14.77
C ILE A 46 17.29 -20.23 14.53
N PRO A 47 15.99 -20.59 14.49
CA PRO A 47 15.58 -21.95 14.17
C PRO A 47 15.72 -22.20 12.66
N SER A 48 16.44 -23.26 12.28
CA SER A 48 16.71 -23.62 10.88
C SER A 48 15.44 -23.76 10.03
N LYS A 49 14.35 -24.25 10.62
CA LYS A 49 13.03 -24.39 9.96
C LYS A 49 12.45 -23.06 9.48
N LEU A 50 12.64 -21.97 10.23
CA LEU A 50 12.16 -20.63 9.86
C LEU A 50 13.04 -20.00 8.77
N ALA A 51 14.36 -20.22 8.83
CA ALA A 51 15.27 -19.73 7.80
C ALA A 51 14.96 -20.36 6.43
N LEU A 52 14.70 -21.68 6.41
CA LEU A 52 14.31 -22.42 5.22
C LEU A 52 12.97 -21.94 4.62
N SER A 53 11.96 -21.67 5.46
CA SER A 53 10.67 -21.19 4.94
C SER A 53 10.78 -19.79 4.34
N ILE A 54 11.61 -18.91 4.90
CA ILE A 54 11.87 -17.58 4.32
C ILE A 54 12.63 -17.70 3.00
N ALA A 55 13.61 -18.60 2.91
CA ALA A 55 14.36 -18.84 1.67
C ALA A 55 13.46 -19.38 0.55
N ALA A 56 12.62 -20.38 0.83
CA ALA A 56 11.69 -20.97 -0.13
C ALA A 56 10.68 -19.95 -0.70
N ASN A 57 10.22 -19.01 0.12
CA ASN A 57 9.32 -17.94 -0.34
C ASN A 57 9.97 -16.96 -1.32
N ARG A 58 11.31 -16.88 -1.38
CA ARG A 58 12.03 -15.95 -2.25
C ARG A 58 12.37 -16.51 -3.62
N GLU A 59 12.29 -17.83 -3.81
CA GLU A 59 12.63 -18.50 -5.08
C GLU A 59 11.60 -18.25 -6.19
N GLY A 60 10.33 -18.03 -5.84
CA GLY A 60 9.25 -17.79 -6.81
C GLY A 60 9.20 -16.39 -7.42
N VAL A 61 10.09 -15.47 -7.02
CA VAL A 61 10.06 -14.08 -7.49
C VAL A 61 11.17 -13.84 -8.52
N PRO A 62 10.84 -13.67 -9.81
CA PRO A 62 11.83 -13.61 -10.90
C PRO A 62 12.82 -12.43 -10.77
N PHE A 63 12.45 -11.36 -10.06
CA PHE A 63 13.36 -10.29 -9.69
C PHE A 63 13.18 -9.88 -8.22
N PRO A 64 14.19 -10.10 -7.36
CA PRO A 64 14.16 -9.61 -5.99
C PRO A 64 13.97 -8.09 -5.96
N ALA A 65 12.97 -7.61 -5.20
CA ALA A 65 12.72 -6.19 -5.01
C ALA A 65 13.99 -5.41 -4.58
N ALA A 66 14.90 -6.08 -3.85
CA ALA A 66 16.19 -5.53 -3.45
C ALA A 66 17.04 -5.04 -4.64
N ILE A 67 17.04 -5.76 -5.77
CA ILE A 67 17.82 -5.37 -6.96
C ILE A 67 17.18 -4.14 -7.61
N THR A 68 15.87 -4.12 -7.76
CA THR A 68 15.12 -2.97 -8.29
C THR A 68 15.40 -1.71 -7.49
N PHE A 69 15.35 -1.79 -6.15
CA PHE A 69 15.65 -0.64 -5.29
C PHE A 69 17.11 -0.20 -5.37
N ARG A 70 18.07 -1.12 -5.55
CA ARG A 70 19.49 -0.76 -5.76
C ARG A 70 19.67 0.03 -7.05
N ILE A 71 19.10 -0.43 -8.16
CA ILE A 71 19.19 0.24 -9.46
C ILE A 71 18.56 1.65 -9.38
N LEU A 72 17.37 1.75 -8.78
CA LEU A 72 16.71 3.04 -8.58
C LEU A 72 17.57 4.00 -7.76
N ARG A 73 18.14 3.52 -6.65
CA ARG A 73 19.01 4.33 -5.77
C ARG A 73 20.25 4.84 -6.50
N PHE A 74 20.91 3.99 -7.29
CA PHE A 74 22.05 4.43 -8.09
C PHE A 74 21.63 5.51 -9.10
N GLY A 75 20.47 5.35 -9.76
CA GLY A 75 19.91 6.38 -10.65
C GLY A 75 19.71 7.73 -9.94
N PHE A 76 19.11 7.73 -8.75
CA PHE A 76 18.96 8.94 -7.94
C PHE A 76 20.31 9.55 -7.53
N MET A 77 21.30 8.71 -7.20
CA MET A 77 22.64 9.17 -6.83
C MET A 77 23.38 9.83 -8.01
N PHE A 78 23.22 9.32 -9.23
CA PHE A 78 23.77 9.97 -10.42
C PHE A 78 23.15 11.36 -10.62
N VAL A 79 21.82 11.48 -10.59
CA VAL A 79 21.14 12.78 -10.74
C VAL A 79 21.54 13.75 -9.62
N ALA A 80 21.67 13.26 -8.39
CA ALA A 80 22.16 14.03 -7.25
C ALA A 80 23.61 14.49 -7.41
N ALA A 81 24.48 13.69 -8.04
CA ALA A 81 25.87 14.06 -8.25
C ALA A 81 26.01 15.25 -9.22
N PHE A 82 25.17 15.33 -10.26
CA PHE A 82 25.20 16.43 -11.23
C PHE A 82 24.46 17.69 -10.76
N PHE A 83 23.31 17.53 -10.09
CA PHE A 83 22.40 18.64 -9.76
C PHE A 83 22.19 18.86 -8.25
N GLY A 84 22.89 18.12 -7.40
CA GLY A 84 22.78 18.21 -5.95
C GLY A 84 21.37 17.87 -5.43
N LEU A 85 20.96 18.57 -4.36
CA LEU A 85 19.63 18.40 -3.75
C LEU A 85 18.49 18.72 -4.72
N TYR A 86 18.67 19.70 -5.62
CA TYR A 86 17.67 20.06 -6.62
C TYR A 86 17.36 18.90 -7.57
N GLY A 87 18.40 18.16 -7.98
CA GLY A 87 18.23 16.95 -8.79
C GLY A 87 17.42 15.86 -8.10
N ILE A 88 17.61 15.67 -6.79
CA ILE A 88 16.85 14.71 -5.99
C ILE A 88 15.37 15.09 -5.95
N ILE A 89 15.06 16.37 -5.71
CA ILE A 89 13.68 16.87 -5.66
C ILE A 89 13.00 16.66 -7.01
N MET A 90 13.67 17.00 -8.11
CA MET A 90 13.13 16.82 -9.46
C MET A 90 12.92 15.34 -9.81
N ALA A 91 13.87 14.46 -9.48
CA ALA A 91 13.74 13.02 -9.67
C ALA A 91 12.59 12.42 -8.83
N TYR A 92 12.40 12.92 -7.61
CA TYR A 92 11.30 12.52 -6.74
C TYR A 92 9.93 12.95 -7.30
N ILE A 93 9.81 14.19 -7.78
CA ILE A 93 8.58 14.69 -8.42
C ILE A 93 8.29 13.88 -9.69
N PHE A 94 9.29 13.63 -10.53
CA PHE A 94 9.15 12.81 -11.73
C PHE A 94 8.64 11.39 -11.40
N LEU A 95 9.20 10.76 -10.36
CA LEU A 95 8.76 9.44 -9.91
C LEU A 95 7.29 9.44 -9.47
N ASN A 96 6.86 10.46 -8.72
CA ASN A 96 5.45 10.61 -8.31
C ASN A 96 4.52 10.79 -9.52
N ILE A 97 4.92 11.59 -10.50
CA ILE A 97 4.15 11.77 -11.75
C ILE A 97 4.03 10.43 -12.51
N HIS A 98 5.13 9.68 -12.59
CA HIS A 98 5.13 8.36 -13.23
C HIS A 98 4.15 7.40 -12.56
N MET A 99 4.13 7.36 -11.23
CA MET A 99 3.18 6.55 -10.44
C MET A 99 1.72 6.95 -10.73
N CYS A 100 1.42 8.24 -10.88
CA CYS A 100 0.08 8.72 -11.22
C CYS A 100 -0.36 8.40 -12.66
N ARG A 101 0.57 8.08 -13.56
CA ARG A 101 0.26 7.64 -14.93
C ARG A 101 -0.04 6.14 -15.00
N LEU A 102 0.51 5.35 -14.08
CA LEU A 102 0.27 3.91 -14.03
C LEU A 102 -1.16 3.64 -13.57
N LYS A 103 -1.90 2.92 -14.41
CA LYS A 103 -3.25 2.41 -14.09
C LYS A 103 -3.13 0.95 -13.67
N SER A 104 -3.73 0.60 -12.53
CA SER A 104 -3.95 -0.77 -12.07
C SER A 104 -5.45 -1.06 -12.13
N PHE A 105 -5.85 -2.05 -12.94
CA PHE A 105 -7.26 -2.46 -13.11
C PHE A 105 -8.23 -1.28 -13.37
N GLY A 106 -7.83 -0.36 -14.26
CA GLY A 106 -8.63 0.81 -14.63
C GLY A 106 -8.58 1.99 -13.66
N VAL A 107 -7.94 1.84 -12.51
CA VAL A 107 -7.80 2.87 -11.47
C VAL A 107 -6.33 3.30 -11.34
N VAL A 108 -6.07 4.58 -11.05
CA VAL A 108 -4.67 5.06 -10.89
C VAL A 108 -4.00 4.37 -9.71
N TYR A 109 -2.74 3.96 -9.86
CA TYR A 109 -1.99 3.21 -8.85
C TYR A 109 -1.83 3.97 -7.52
N THR A 110 -1.83 5.30 -7.57
CA THR A 110 -1.76 6.18 -6.40
C THR A 110 -3.12 6.49 -5.77
N THR A 111 -4.21 5.86 -6.24
CA THR A 111 -5.51 6.05 -5.57
C THR A 111 -5.48 5.48 -4.17
N PRO A 112 -5.98 6.22 -3.17
CA PRO A 112 -6.77 7.47 -3.26
C PRO A 112 -5.97 8.77 -3.03
N PHE A 113 -4.63 8.70 -2.91
CA PHE A 113 -3.76 9.88 -2.73
C PHE A 113 -3.69 10.76 -3.99
N GLY A 114 -3.84 10.17 -5.16
CA GLY A 114 -4.06 10.89 -6.43
C GLY A 114 -5.21 10.25 -7.22
N PRO A 115 -6.07 11.02 -7.91
CA PRO A 115 -6.27 12.47 -7.87
C PRO A 115 -6.92 12.95 -6.56
N TYR A 116 -6.48 14.09 -6.01
CA TYR A 116 -6.91 14.60 -4.71
C TYR A 116 -8.43 14.84 -4.63
N LYS A 117 -9.16 13.90 -4.02
CA LYS A 117 -10.59 14.02 -3.70
C LYS A 117 -10.78 13.93 -2.19
N LEU A 118 -10.89 15.07 -1.52
CA LEU A 118 -11.05 15.17 -0.06
C LEU A 118 -12.26 14.38 0.48
N ARG A 119 -13.28 14.14 -0.37
CA ARG A 119 -14.46 13.35 -0.01
C ARG A 119 -14.14 11.87 0.22
N ASP A 120 -13.14 11.33 -0.47
CA ASP A 120 -12.77 9.90 -0.41
C ASP A 120 -11.83 9.60 0.79
N TRP A 121 -11.29 10.63 1.46
CA TRP A 121 -10.47 10.49 2.67
C TRP A 121 -11.27 9.96 3.86
N LYS A 122 -12.55 10.33 3.95
CA LYS A 122 -13.43 9.81 5.00
C LYS A 122 -13.60 8.31 4.81
N ASP A 123 -13.82 7.87 3.57
CA ASP A 123 -13.89 6.45 3.21
C ASP A 123 -12.54 5.73 3.33
N LEU A 124 -11.39 6.43 3.43
CA LEU A 124 -10.07 5.86 3.71
C LEU A 124 -9.86 5.59 5.21
N VAL A 125 -10.10 6.59 6.06
CA VAL A 125 -9.74 6.52 7.49
C VAL A 125 -10.84 5.89 8.34
N VAL A 126 -12.11 6.21 8.08
CA VAL A 126 -13.26 5.71 8.87
C VAL A 126 -14.44 5.40 7.95
N ARG A 127 -14.78 4.11 7.78
CA ARG A 127 -15.94 3.70 6.98
C ARG A 127 -17.21 4.25 7.63
N LEU A 128 -17.74 5.34 7.06
CA LEU A 128 -19.00 5.95 7.49
C LEU A 128 -20.18 5.00 7.16
N PRO A 129 -21.28 5.04 7.92
CA PRO A 129 -22.45 4.20 7.63
C PRO A 129 -22.99 4.45 6.22
N ILE A 130 -23.48 3.40 5.56
CA ILE A 130 -23.98 3.42 4.16
C ILE A 130 -25.07 4.48 3.97
N SER A 131 -25.88 4.74 5.00
CA SER A 131 -26.89 5.80 5.04
C SER A 131 -26.34 7.21 4.77
N VAL A 132 -25.07 7.46 5.10
CA VAL A 132 -24.37 8.73 4.90
C VAL A 132 -23.57 8.74 3.59
N LEU A 133 -23.12 7.57 3.13
CA LEU A 133 -22.36 7.41 1.89
C LEU A 133 -23.29 7.20 0.68
N ARG A 134 -24.02 8.25 0.28
CA ARG A 134 -24.91 8.20 -0.90
C ARG A 134 -24.16 8.13 -2.23
N LYS A 135 -22.96 8.69 -2.37
CA LYS A 135 -22.25 8.77 -3.66
C LYS A 135 -21.14 7.71 -3.80
N ARG A 136 -21.00 7.13 -4.99
CA ARG A 136 -19.93 6.16 -5.31
C ARG A 136 -18.55 6.84 -5.26
N PRO A 137 -17.48 6.10 -4.90
CA PRO A 137 -16.12 6.60 -5.04
C PRO A 137 -15.88 7.01 -6.49
N ALA A 138 -15.35 8.20 -6.71
CA ALA A 138 -15.25 8.77 -8.05
C ALA A 138 -14.05 8.21 -8.86
N THR A 139 -13.52 7.06 -8.44
CA THR A 139 -12.45 6.29 -9.07
C THR A 139 -12.98 5.11 -9.86
N ILE A 140 -14.25 4.72 -9.66
CA ILE A 140 -14.90 3.65 -10.40
C ILE A 140 -15.53 4.26 -11.66
N PRO A 141 -15.22 3.76 -12.87
CA PRO A 141 -15.89 4.19 -14.09
C PRO A 141 -17.31 3.60 -14.11
N THR A 142 -18.26 4.30 -13.49
CA THR A 142 -19.70 3.98 -13.54
C THR A 142 -20.49 5.18 -14.08
N ASP A 143 -21.50 4.90 -14.90
CA ASP A 143 -22.40 5.92 -15.48
C ASP A 143 -23.30 6.56 -14.40
N ASP A 144 -23.65 5.78 -13.38
CA ASP A 144 -24.38 6.26 -12.20
C ASP A 144 -23.42 6.63 -11.06
N THR A 145 -23.67 7.79 -10.46
CA THR A 145 -22.87 8.37 -9.37
C THR A 145 -23.46 8.10 -7.99
N ASP A 146 -24.72 7.66 -7.91
CA ASP A 146 -25.41 7.35 -6.66
C ASP A 146 -25.22 5.86 -6.29
N ARG A 147 -24.99 5.56 -5.01
CA ARG A 147 -24.92 4.18 -4.50
C ARG A 147 -26.32 3.57 -4.40
N MET A 148 -27.35 4.42 -4.24
CA MET A 148 -28.73 4.03 -4.02
C MET A 148 -29.65 4.29 -5.23
N GLY A 149 -29.07 4.70 -6.37
CA GLY A 149 -29.70 4.68 -7.68
C GLY A 149 -29.99 3.25 -8.17
#